data_AF-A0A1X6NL47-F1
#
_entry.id   AF-A0A1X6NL47-F1
#
_cell.length_a   1.000
_cell.length_b   1.000
_cell.length_c   1.000
_cell.angle_alpha   90.00
_cell.angle_beta   90.00
_cell.angle_gamma   90.00
#
_symmetry.space_group_name_H-M   'P 1'
#
loop_
_entity.id
_entity.type
_entity.pdbx_description
1 polymer ?
#
loop_
_entity_poly.entity_id
_entity_poly.type
_entity_poly.pdbx_seq_one_letter_code
_entity_poly.pdbx_strand_id
1 'polypeptide(L)'
;MRGVASAGMLLCASDGGKGAVEPLAPPDGAALGDLVTFEGHASAPVAPGNRASKAFDRVVAGLRTTDEGVAVYEAPGGGAPPVPFAVAGGVVVSPSKIVGTVS
;
A
#
# COMPACT_ATOMS: atom_id res chain seq x y z
N MET A 1 15.45 7.57 11.03
CA MET A 1 16.56 8.18 10.25
C MET A 1 17.09 9.41 10.99
N ARG A 2 17.97 9.24 11.97
CA ARG A 2 18.61 10.33 12.74
C ARG A 2 20.07 9.94 12.94
N GLY A 3 20.80 9.89 11.83
CA GLY A 3 22.13 9.28 11.75
C GLY A 3 22.14 7.78 11.41
N VAL A 4 20.97 7.13 11.32
CA VAL A 4 20.82 5.72 10.91
C VAL A 4 20.09 5.64 9.57
N ALA A 5 20.67 4.90 8.62
CA ALA A 5 20.10 4.70 7.29
C ALA A 5 18.88 3.76 7.33
N SER A 6 17.80 4.12 6.62
CA SER A 6 16.63 3.26 6.40
C SER A 6 16.68 2.71 4.98
N ALA A 7 16.52 1.40 4.82
CA ALA A 7 16.54 0.72 3.52
C ALA A 7 15.14 0.40 2.96
N GLY A 8 14.09 0.85 3.65
CA GLY A 8 12.70 0.62 3.25
C GLY A 8 11.71 1.42 4.10
N MET A 9 10.43 1.32 3.73
CA MET A 9 9.30 1.90 4.45
C MET A 9 8.21 0.85 4.59
N LEU A 10 7.54 0.83 5.74
CA LEU A 10 6.35 0.02 5.95
C LEU A 10 5.13 0.81 5.48
N LEU A 11 4.21 0.14 4.80
CA LEU A 11 2.90 0.71 4.48
C LEU A 11 1.94 0.44 5.63
N CYS A 12 1.28 1.50 6.10
CA CYS A 12 0.36 1.46 7.23
C CYS A 12 -1.01 2.00 6.83
N ALA A 13 -2.07 1.43 7.41
CA ALA A 13 -3.39 2.04 7.39
C ALA A 13 -3.48 3.10 8.49
N SER A 14 -4.14 4.22 8.18
CA SER A 14 -4.40 5.31 9.13
C SER A 14 -5.80 5.86 8.90
N ASP A 15 -6.46 6.27 9.98
CA ASP A 15 -7.76 6.96 9.94
C ASP A 15 -7.70 8.41 9.41
N GLY A 16 -6.53 8.86 8.92
CA GLY A 16 -6.33 10.20 8.36
C GLY A 16 -6.22 11.32 9.40
N GLY A 17 -6.22 11.00 10.70
CA GLY A 17 -6.11 11.94 11.81
C GLY A 17 -4.86 11.76 12.68
N LYS A 18 -5.00 12.05 13.98
CA LYS A 18 -4.01 11.68 15.01
C LYS A 18 -4.35 10.34 15.69
N GLY A 19 -5.23 9.56 15.08
CA GLY A 19 -5.83 8.38 15.69
C GLY A 19 -5.04 7.11 15.41
N ALA A 20 -5.76 6.06 15.04
CA ALA A 20 -5.21 4.73 14.90
C ALA A 20 -4.31 4.62 13.67
N VAL A 21 -3.16 3.98 13.84
CA VAL A 21 -2.24 3.60 12.77
C VAL A 21 -1.80 2.17 13.02
N GLU A 22 -1.86 1.34 11.99
CA GLU A 22 -1.33 -0.01 12.06
C GLU A 22 -0.65 -0.43 10.75
N PRO A 23 0.36 -1.30 10.80
CA PRO A 23 0.94 -1.88 9.60
C PRO A 23 -0.09 -2.70 8.83
N LEU A 24 -0.04 -2.63 7.52
CA LEU A 24 -0.76 -3.57 6.68
C LEU A 24 -0.18 -4.97 6.85
N ALA A 25 -1.06 -5.98 6.84
CA ALA A 25 -0.71 -7.38 6.97
C ALA A 25 -0.99 -8.12 5.65
N PRO A 26 -0.03 -8.89 5.12
CA PRO A 26 -0.29 -9.82 4.04
C PRO A 26 -1.18 -10.99 4.53
N PRO A 27 -1.77 -11.78 3.62
CA PRO A 27 -2.47 -13.01 3.98
C PRO A 27 -1.54 -14.03 4.65
N ASP A 28 -2.13 -14.93 5.43
CA ASP A 28 -1.40 -16.01 6.09
C ASP A 28 -0.63 -16.86 5.08
N GLY A 29 0.63 -17.13 5.38
CA GLY A 29 1.50 -17.96 4.54
C GLY A 29 2.22 -17.21 3.40
N ALA A 30 2.04 -15.89 3.26
CA ALA A 30 2.83 -15.07 2.34
C ALA A 30 4.33 -15.19 2.68
N ALA A 31 5.15 -15.43 1.65
CA ALA A 31 6.59 -15.61 1.81
C ALA A 31 7.32 -14.27 1.87
N LEU A 32 8.46 -14.25 2.57
CA LEU A 32 9.34 -13.10 2.55
C LEU A 32 9.85 -12.84 1.12
N GLY A 33 9.64 -11.63 0.63
CA GLY A 33 10.01 -11.23 -0.73
C GLY A 33 8.90 -11.41 -1.77
N ASP A 34 7.72 -11.90 -1.37
CA ASP A 34 6.56 -11.94 -2.27
C ASP A 34 6.24 -10.55 -2.82
N LEU A 35 5.98 -10.51 -4.12
CA LEU A 35 5.66 -9.28 -4.82
C LEU A 35 4.19 -8.94 -4.63
N VAL A 36 3.93 -7.75 -4.07
CA VAL A 36 2.59 -7.14 -4.11
C VAL A 36 2.30 -6.66 -5.52
N THR A 37 1.16 -7.08 -6.06
CA THR A 37 0.72 -6.80 -7.43
C THR A 37 -0.62 -6.09 -7.43
N PHE A 38 -0.91 -5.43 -8.54
CA PHE A 38 -2.14 -4.68 -8.78
C PHE A 38 -2.67 -5.13 -10.15
N GLU A 39 -3.87 -5.69 -10.19
CA GLU A 39 -4.46 -6.18 -11.43
C GLU A 39 -4.54 -5.05 -12.49
N GLY A 40 -4.20 -5.36 -13.73
CA GLY A 40 -4.15 -4.38 -14.82
C GLY A 40 -2.91 -3.48 -14.84
N HIS A 41 -2.01 -3.58 -13.85
CA HIS A 41 -0.76 -2.81 -13.80
C HIS A 41 0.47 -3.73 -13.89
N ALA A 42 1.34 -3.47 -14.85
CA ALA A 42 2.60 -4.19 -14.98
C ALA A 42 3.58 -3.82 -13.85
N SER A 43 4.18 -4.82 -13.22
CA SER A 43 5.26 -4.61 -12.26
C SER A 43 6.56 -4.26 -12.98
N ALA A 44 6.93 -2.99 -12.93
CA ALA A 44 8.16 -2.46 -13.52
C ALA A 44 8.82 -1.46 -12.55
N PRO A 45 9.38 -1.93 -11.41
CA PRO A 45 10.03 -1.07 -10.43
C PRO A 45 11.22 -0.34 -11.04
N VAL A 46 11.34 0.95 -10.74
CA VAL A 46 12.44 1.80 -11.19
C VAL A 46 13.54 1.86 -10.13
N ALA A 47 14.77 2.12 -10.55
CA ALA A 47 15.88 2.32 -9.63
C ALA A 47 15.60 3.48 -8.64
N PRO A 48 16.11 3.40 -7.41
CA PRO A 48 15.94 4.46 -6.41
C PRO A 48 16.41 5.83 -6.93
N GLY A 49 15.60 6.87 -6.67
CA GLY A 49 15.92 8.24 -7.07
C GLY A 49 14.67 9.10 -7.27
N ASN A 50 14.85 10.32 -7.81
CA ASN A 50 13.78 11.31 -7.95
C ASN A 50 12.57 10.82 -8.77
N ARG A 51 12.79 9.95 -9.77
CA ARG A 51 11.72 9.36 -10.56
C ARG A 51 10.86 8.40 -9.73
N ALA A 52 11.50 7.57 -8.89
CA ALA A 52 10.81 6.66 -7.99
C ALA A 52 10.00 7.43 -6.95
N SER A 53 10.59 8.45 -6.32
CA SER A 53 9.92 9.31 -5.33
C SER A 53 8.68 9.99 -5.92
N LYS A 54 8.82 10.66 -7.07
CA LYS A 54 7.68 11.34 -7.73
C LYS A 54 6.60 10.38 -8.21
N ALA A 55 6.96 9.15 -8.57
CA ALA A 55 5.97 8.13 -8.92
C ALA A 55 5.20 7.71 -7.67
N PHE A 56 5.89 7.47 -6.55
CA PHE A 56 5.26 7.14 -5.28
C PHE A 56 4.34 8.26 -4.77
N ASP A 57 4.77 9.52 -4.82
CA ASP A 57 3.96 10.68 -4.39
C ASP A 57 2.61 10.77 -5.15
N ARG A 58 2.56 10.29 -6.39
CA ARG A 58 1.32 10.26 -7.19
C ARG A 58 0.45 9.06 -6.85
N VAL A 59 1.07 7.91 -6.60
CA VAL A 59 0.35 6.67 -6.31
C VAL A 59 -0.23 6.70 -4.90
N VAL A 60 0.51 7.20 -3.91
CA VAL A 60 0.10 7.24 -2.49
C VAL A 60 -1.21 7.99 -2.28
N ALA A 61 -1.49 9.01 -3.10
CA ALA A 61 -2.74 9.76 -3.05
C ALA A 61 -4.00 8.91 -3.37
N GLY A 62 -3.82 7.76 -4.00
CA GLY A 62 -4.88 6.80 -4.31
C GLY A 62 -4.88 5.55 -3.43
N LEU A 63 -3.96 5.42 -2.46
CA LEU A 63 -3.89 4.24 -1.60
C LEU A 63 -4.79 4.42 -0.38
N ARG A 64 -5.70 3.46 -0.16
CA ARG A 64 -6.64 3.50 0.95
C ARG A 64 -7.05 2.10 1.40
N THR A 65 -7.78 2.01 2.49
CA THR A 65 -8.43 0.79 2.95
C THR A 65 -9.95 0.86 2.73
N THR A 66 -10.56 -0.26 2.36
CA THR A 66 -12.03 -0.38 2.27
C THR A 66 -12.68 -0.55 3.64
N ASP A 67 -14.02 -0.59 3.68
CA ASP A 67 -14.79 -0.82 4.91
C ASP A 67 -14.50 -2.20 5.55
N GLU A 68 -14.05 -3.16 4.76
CA GLU A 68 -13.60 -4.48 5.21
C GLU A 68 -12.14 -4.50 5.67
N GLY A 69 -11.42 -3.37 5.55
CA GLY A 69 -10.00 -3.23 5.85
C GLY A 69 -9.07 -3.66 4.72
N VAL A 70 -9.57 -3.94 3.50
CA VAL A 70 -8.71 -4.37 2.38
C VAL A 70 -7.93 -3.18 1.84
N ALA A 71 -6.61 -3.31 1.70
CA ALA A 71 -5.79 -2.28 1.08
C ALA A 71 -6.01 -2.27 -0.44
N VAL A 72 -6.34 -1.10 -0.99
CA VAL A 72 -6.67 -0.90 -2.40
C VAL A 72 -5.99 0.33 -2.96
N TYR A 73 -5.71 0.29 -4.26
CA TYR A 73 -5.36 1.45 -5.07
C TYR A 73 -6.58 1.92 -5.85
N GLU A 74 -6.90 3.20 -5.75
CA GLU A 74 -7.91 3.88 -6.54
C GLU A 74 -7.25 4.98 -7.36
N ALA A 75 -7.38 4.87 -8.69
CA ALA A 75 -6.80 5.85 -9.59
C ALA A 75 -7.40 7.25 -9.35
N PRO A 76 -6.55 8.29 -9.15
CA PRO A 76 -7.03 9.65 -9.04
C PRO A 76 -7.83 10.05 -10.29
N GLY A 77 -9.07 10.49 -10.10
CA GLY A 77 -9.99 10.85 -11.20
C GLY A 77 -11.18 9.91 -11.39
N GLY A 78 -11.20 8.75 -10.70
CA GLY A 78 -12.33 7.82 -10.69
C GLY A 78 -12.54 7.07 -12.01
N GLY A 79 -13.56 6.21 -12.05
CA GLY A 79 -13.99 5.50 -13.26
C GLY A 79 -13.47 4.06 -13.41
N ALA A 80 -12.50 3.65 -12.60
CA ALA A 80 -12.08 2.25 -12.47
C ALA A 80 -12.44 1.74 -11.06
N PRO A 81 -12.76 0.43 -10.90
CA PRO A 81 -12.95 -0.15 -9.59
C PRO A 81 -11.65 -0.12 -8.78
N PRO A 82 -11.73 -0.09 -7.44
CA PRO A 82 -10.56 -0.18 -6.58
C PRO A 82 -9.79 -1.48 -6.83
N VAL A 83 -8.46 -1.39 -6.92
CA VAL A 83 -7.60 -2.55 -7.20
C VAL A 83 -6.92 -3.00 -5.91
N PRO A 84 -7.19 -4.21 -5.40
CA PRO A 84 -6.56 -4.71 -4.17
C PRO A 84 -5.05 -4.87 -4.30
N PHE A 85 -4.36 -4.72 -3.18
CA PHE A 85 -2.98 -5.12 -3.00
C PHE A 85 -2.95 -6.65 -2.91
N ALA A 86 -2.54 -7.32 -3.98
CA ALA A 86 -2.60 -8.79 -4.06
C ALA A 86 -1.20 -9.42 -3.94
N VAL A 87 -1.11 -10.53 -3.22
CA VAL A 87 0.07 -11.42 -3.18
C VAL A 87 -0.37 -12.86 -3.46
N ALA A 88 0.59 -13.78 -3.62
CA ALA A 88 0.27 -15.19 -3.76
C ALA A 88 -0.54 -15.67 -2.54
N GLY A 89 -1.81 -16.04 -2.75
CA GLY A 89 -2.69 -16.57 -1.70
C GLY A 89 -3.68 -15.57 -1.10
N GLY A 90 -3.71 -14.30 -1.48
CA GLY A 90 -4.76 -13.39 -1.01
C GLY A 90 -4.46 -11.89 -1.16
N VAL A 91 -5.18 -11.11 -0.37
CA VAL A 91 -5.10 -9.64 -0.35
C VAL A 91 -4.48 -9.13 0.94
N VAL A 92 -3.81 -7.99 0.86
CA VAL A 92 -3.25 -7.28 2.00
C VAL A 92 -4.36 -6.51 2.71
N VAL A 93 -4.36 -6.55 4.05
CA VAL A 93 -5.42 -5.97 4.88
C VAL A 93 -4.87 -5.13 6.04
N SER A 94 -5.70 -4.26 6.57
CA SER A 94 -5.59 -3.65 7.90
C SER A 94 -6.20 -4.63 8.91
N PRO A 95 -5.42 -5.26 9.81
CA PRO A 95 -5.92 -6.26 10.76
C PRO A 95 -7.12 -5.80 11.61
N SER A 96 -7.10 -4.55 12.07
CA SER A 96 -8.18 -3.95 12.87
C SER A 96 -9.24 -3.28 12.01
N LYS A 97 -9.15 -3.39 10.67
CA LYS A 97 -10.05 -2.76 9.69
C LYS A 97 -10.15 -1.25 9.85
N ILE A 98 -9.00 -0.59 10.00
CA ILE A 98 -8.92 0.86 9.92
C ILE A 98 -9.36 1.27 8.51
N VAL A 99 -10.38 2.11 8.42
CA VAL A 99 -10.85 2.70 7.16
C VAL A 99 -10.22 4.08 7.01
N GLY A 100 -9.44 4.28 5.95
CA GLY A 100 -8.78 5.55 5.72
C GLY A 100 -7.64 5.46 4.71
N THR A 101 -6.60 6.25 4.89
CA THR A 101 -5.47 6.34 3.96
C THR A 101 -4.42 5.27 4.23
N VAL A 102 -3.70 4.87 3.19
CA VAL A 102 -2.48 4.06 3.33
C VAL A 102 -1.25 4.93 3.06
N SER A 103 -0.30 4.93 3.99
CA SER A 103 0.91 5.76 3.97
C SER A 103 2.16 5.00 4.40
#